data_AF-A0A822ZJN7-F1
#
_entry.id   AF-A0A822ZJN7-F1
#
_cell.length_a   1.000
_cell.length_b   1.000
_cell.length_c   1.000
_cell.angle_alpha   90.00
_cell.angle_beta   90.00
_cell.angle_gamma   90.00
#
_symmetry.space_group_name_H-M   'P 1'
#
loop_
_entity.id
_entity.type
_entity.pdbx_description
1 polymer ?
#
loop_
_entity_poly.entity_id
_entity_poly.type
_entity_poly.pdbx_seq_one_letter_code
_entity_poly.pdbx_strand_id
1 'polypeptide(L)' 'MTKLKGVMACLLSANFSPTASYPQIKGINFDLLHVIEAAPSYPGVKHVGGDMFEYVPKGEAIFMMVSSSFRS' A
#
# COMPACT_ATOMS: atom_id res chain seq x y z
N MET A 1 -8.88 20.64 8.61
CA MET A 1 -8.14 19.35 8.75
C MET A 1 -8.79 18.33 7.84
N THR A 2 -8.35 18.24 6.59
CA THR A 2 -8.84 17.27 5.62
C THR A 2 -8.39 15.87 6.06
N LYS A 3 -9.35 15.00 6.42
CA LYS A 3 -9.09 13.59 6.72
C LYS A 3 -8.64 12.91 5.44
N LEU A 4 -7.39 12.44 5.40
CA LEU A 4 -6.80 11.74 4.27
C LEU A 4 -7.61 10.47 3.93
N LYS A 5 -8.35 10.47 2.82
CA LYS A 5 -9.08 9.31 2.30
C LYS A 5 -8.24 8.63 1.21
N GLY A 6 -7.60 7.53 1.55
CA GLY A 6 -6.86 6.72 0.58
C GLY A 6 -5.37 7.00 0.64
N VAL A 7 -4.66 6.08 1.29
CA VAL A 7 -3.20 6.01 1.25
C VAL A 7 -2.83 4.84 0.35
N MET A 8 -2.11 5.12 -0.73
CA MET A 8 -1.47 4.09 -1.56
C MET A 8 -0.10 3.77 -0.96
N ALA A 9 0.15 2.52 -0.61
CA ALA A 9 1.49 2.05 -0.24
C ALA A 9 1.95 1.03 -1.27
N CYS A 10 3.11 1.27 -1.88
CA CYS A 10 3.82 0.31 -2.72
C CYS A 10 5.03 -0.16 -1.91
N LEU A 11 5.06 -1.44 -1.50
CA LEU A 11 6.21 -2.36 -1.56
C LEU A 11 6.01 -3.66 -0.74
N LEU A 12 6.42 -4.76 -1.39
CA LEU A 12 6.75 -6.16 -1.03
C LEU A 12 6.94 -6.64 0.43
N SER A 13 6.88 -5.83 1.48
CA SER A 13 7.06 -6.34 2.85
C SER A 13 6.38 -5.50 3.95
N ALA A 14 5.25 -4.88 3.63
CA ALA A 14 4.51 -4.13 4.62
C ALA A 14 3.80 -5.07 5.62
N ASN A 15 4.47 -5.39 6.74
CA ASN A 15 3.80 -5.62 8.03
C ASN A 15 3.11 -4.34 8.56
N PHE A 16 2.79 -3.39 7.68
CA PHE A 16 2.30 -2.06 8.00
C PHE A 16 0.81 -2.00 7.67
N SER A 17 0.00 -2.02 8.73
CA SER A 17 -1.43 -1.79 8.64
C SER A 17 -1.73 -0.34 9.04
N PRO A 18 -1.84 0.61 8.08
CA PRO A 18 -2.17 2.00 8.40
C PRO A 18 -3.56 2.11 9.06
N THR A 19 -4.43 1.13 8.84
CA THR A 19 -5.78 1.07 9.39
C THR A 19 -5.81 0.72 10.87
N ALA A 20 -4.76 0.07 11.40
CA ALA A 20 -4.65 -0.23 12.84
C ALA A 20 -4.52 1.05 13.68
N SER A 21 -3.73 2.02 13.21
CA SER A 21 -3.54 3.32 13.88
C SER A 21 -4.58 4.37 13.45
N TYR A 22 -5.16 4.21 12.27
CA TYR A 22 -6.13 5.16 11.69
C TYR A 22 -7.29 4.43 11.00
N PRO A 23 -8.29 3.94 11.75
CA PRO A 23 -9.37 3.11 11.21
C PRO A 23 -10.27 3.83 10.18
N GLN A 24 -10.26 5.16 10.16
CA GLN A 24 -10.93 5.97 9.14
C GLN A 24 -10.21 5.99 7.78
N ILE A 25 -8.95 5.57 7.72
CA ILE A 25 -8.15 5.53 6.48
C ILE A 25 -8.37 4.17 5.83
N LYS A 26 -8.68 4.19 4.53
CA LYS A 26 -8.65 2.98 3.70
C LYS A 26 -7.32 2.92 2.97
N GLY A 27 -6.59 1.83 3.12
CA GLY A 27 -5.32 1.61 2.44
C GLY A 27 -5.53 0.92 1.09
N ILE A 28 -4.70 1.25 0.11
CA ILE A 28 -4.53 0.44 -1.09
C ILE A 28 -3.08 -0.05 -1.10
N ASN A 29 -2.90 -1.36 -1.22
CA ASN A 29 -1.60 -1.96 -1.52
C ASN A 29 -1.59 -2.28 -3.02
N PHE A 30 -0.70 -1.62 -3.76
CA PHE A 30 -0.58 -1.79 -5.19
C PHE A 30 0.82 -2.27 -5.54
N ASP A 31 0.87 -3.37 -6.26
CA ASP A 31 2.10 -4.02 -6.68
C ASP A 31 1.77 -4.92 -7.89
N LEU A 32 2.77 -5.62 -8.42
CA LEU A 32 2.56 -6.57 -9.51
C LEU A 32 1.60 -7.69 -9.08
N LEU A 33 0.82 -8.21 -10.04
CA LEU A 33 -0.23 -9.20 -9.77
C LEU A 33 0.28 -10.41 -8.96
N HIS A 34 1.44 -10.96 -9.34
CA HIS A 34 2.05 -12.10 -8.67
C HIS A 34 2.49 -11.81 -7.22
N VAL A 35 2.82 -10.55 -6.90
CA VAL A 35 3.16 -10.12 -5.53
C VAL A 35 1.89 -10.02 -4.70
N ILE A 36 0.85 -9.41 -5.27
CA ILE A 36 -0.44 -9.24 -4.61
C ILE A 36 -1.12 -10.59 -4.31
N GLU A 37 -1.02 -11.57 -5.19
CA GLU A 37 -1.56 -12.92 -4.96
C GLU A 37 -0.93 -13.62 -3.76
N ALA A 38 0.34 -13.37 -3.48
CA ALA A 38 1.05 -13.91 -2.33
C ALA A 38 0.89 -13.07 -1.05
N ALA A 39 0.21 -11.93 -1.13
CA ALA A 39 0.11 -11.00 0.00
C ALA A 39 -0.92 -11.48 1.04
N PRO A 40 -0.60 -11.40 2.35
CA PRO A 40 -1.57 -11.65 3.40
C PRO A 40 -2.67 -10.58 3.41
N SER A 41 -3.89 -10.98 3.79
CA SER A 41 -5.03 -10.07 3.89
C SER A 41 -4.97 -9.22 5.16
N TYR A 42 -5.08 -7.89 5.01
CA TYR A 42 -5.15 -6.95 6.13
C TYR A 42 -6.49 -6.21 6.18
N PRO A 43 -7.17 -6.13 7.34
CA PRO A 43 -8.42 -5.38 7.48
C PRO A 43 -8.27 -3.90 7.07
N GLY A 44 -9.15 -3.42 6.20
CA GLY A 44 -9.14 -2.03 5.72
C GLY A 44 -8.06 -1.71 4.67
N VAL A 45 -7.31 -2.72 4.21
CA VAL A 45 -6.40 -2.63 3.06
C VAL A 45 -7.02 -3.36 1.87
N LYS A 46 -7.03 -2.71 0.71
CA LYS A 46 -7.41 -3.31 -0.57
C LYS A 46 -6.15 -3.61 -1.38
N HIS A 47 -5.96 -4.87 -1.76
CA HIS A 47 -4.90 -5.27 -2.66
C HIS A 47 -5.34 -5.06 -4.12
N VAL A 48 -4.50 -4.42 -4.92
CA VAL A 48 -4.75 -4.16 -6.34
C VAL A 48 -3.50 -4.51 -7.13
N GLY A 49 -3.60 -5.45 -8.07
CA GLY A 49 -2.51 -5.79 -8.98
C GLY A 49 -2.42 -4.79 -10.13
N GLY A 50 -1.21 -4.41 -10.53
CA GLY A 50 -0.94 -3.65 -11.75
C GLY A 50 0.51 -3.17 -11.84
N ASP A 51 0.87 -2.56 -12.97
CA ASP A 51 2.18 -1.94 -13.16
C ASP A 51 2.10 -0.44 -12.86
N MET A 52 2.91 0.03 -11.90
CA MET A 52 2.96 1.44 -11.50
C MET A 52 3.54 2.36 -12.58
N PHE A 53 4.32 1.82 -13.53
CA PHE A 53 4.81 2.58 -14.67
C PHE A 53 3.74 2.78 -15.74
N GLU A 54 2.72 1.91 -15.79
CA GLU A 54 1.58 2.07 -16.68
C GLU A 54 0.50 2.96 -16.05
N TYR A 55 0.11 2.69 -14.80
CA TYR A 55 -0.86 3.51 -14.08
C TYR A 55 -0.71 3.40 -12.56
N VAL A 56 -1.12 4.46 -11.87
CA VAL A 56 -1.23 4.47 -10.41
C VAL A 56 -2.69 4.74 -10.04
N PRO A 57 -3.33 3.86 -9.24
CA PRO A 57 -4.67 4.10 -8.72
C PRO A 57 -4.78 5.43 -7.96
N LYS A 58 -5.92 6.13 -8.11
CA LYS A 58 -6.16 7.42 -7.44
C LYS A 58 -6.22 7.26 -5.91
N GLY A 59 -5.54 8.16 -5.20
CA GLY A 59 -5.60 8.31 -3.75
C GLY A 59 -5.29 9.77 -3.35
N GLU A 60 -5.60 10.13 -2.09
CA GLU A 60 -5.29 11.47 -1.57
C GLU A 60 -3.81 11.61 -1.18
N ALA A 61 -3.12 10.50 -0.93
CA ALA A 61 -1.67 10.46 -0.79
C ALA A 61 -1.08 9.13 -1.31
N ILE A 62 0.17 9.21 -1.75
CA ILE A 62 0.97 8.07 -2.18
C ILE A 62 2.20 8.00 -1.27
N PHE A 63 2.46 6.83 -0.72
CA PHE A 63 3.65 6.50 0.05
C PHE A 63 4.44 5.46 -0.73
N MET A 64 5.67 5.81 -1.11
CA MET A 64 6.65 4.87 -1.66
C MET A 64 7.66 4.56 -0.57
N MET A 65 7.78 3.29 -0.20
CA MET A 65 8.68 2.87 0.85
C MET A 65 9.80 2.04 0.25
N VAL A 66 10.98 2.63 0.08
CA VAL A 66 12.15 1.88 -0.41
C VAL A 66 12.69 1.04 0.75
N SER A 67 12.67 -0.28 0.63
CA SER A 67 13.38 -1.14 1.57
C SER A 67 14.88 -0.99 1.33
N SER A 68 15.52 -0.11 2.09
CA SER A 68 16.98 -0.07 2.17
C SER A 68 17.44 -1.27 2.99
N SER A 69 17.61 -2.42 2.36
CA SER A 69 18.35 -3.54 2.94
C SER A 69 19.85 -3.22 2.90
N PHE A 70 20.32 -2.28 3.72
CA PHE A 70 21.75 -2.17 3.99
C PHE A 70 22.09 -3.25 5.01
N ARG A 71 22.36 -4.45 4.50
CA ARG A 71 22.90 -5.55 5.29
C ARG A 71 24.40 -5.28 5.40
N SER A 72 24.86 -4.82 6.56
CA SER A 72 26.30 -4.82 6.91
C SER A 72 26.80 -6.24 7.09
#